data_AF-A0A7J4ULD2-F1
#
_entry.id   AF-A0A7J4ULD2-F1
#
_cell.length_a   1.000
_cell.length_b   1.000
_cell.length_c   1.000
_cell.angle_alpha   90.00
_cell.angle_beta   90.00
_cell.angle_gamma   90.00
#
_symmetry.space_group_name_H-M   'P 1'
#
loop_
_entity.id
_entity.type
_entity.pdbx_description
1 polymer ?
#
loop_
_entity_poly.entity_id
_entity_poly.type
_entity_poly.pdbx_seq_one_letter_code
_entity_poly.pdbx_strand_id
1 'polypeptide(L)'
;FMDEKLKLAKLESECKILIRLKWEYYTGKLSMEELDELGWQPFQKKILRGDLDKYLDSDSELIAKNHCLIFQEEKVKYLDVIVKSFNSRHWKIRNAIEWRKFVSGVS
;
A
#
# COMPACT_ATOMS: atom_id res chain seq x y z
N PHE A 1 1.78 -16.08 1.79
CA PHE A 1 0.94 -14.95 1.34
C PHE A 1 1.68 -14.06 0.34
N MET A 2 2.41 -14.67 -0.60
CA MET A 2 3.23 -13.96 -1.59
C MET A 2 2.36 -13.20 -2.59
N ASP A 3 1.20 -13.74 -2.96
CA ASP A 3 0.25 -13.09 -3.87
C ASP A 3 -0.24 -11.75 -3.31
N GLU A 4 -0.48 -11.65 -2.00
CA GLU A 4 -0.90 -10.40 -1.36
C GLU A 4 0.22 -9.34 -1.38
N LYS A 5 1.50 -9.77 -1.31
CA LYS A 5 2.66 -8.87 -1.49
C LYS A 5 2.80 -8.41 -2.93
N LEU A 6 2.56 -9.29 -3.91
CA LEU A 6 2.57 -8.92 -5.33
C LEU A 6 1.43 -7.96 -5.67
N LYS A 7 0.23 -8.17 -5.11
CA LYS A 7 -0.89 -7.24 -5.23
C LYS A 7 -0.55 -5.87 -4.63
N LEU A 8 0.10 -5.84 -3.47
CA LEU A 8 0.55 -4.59 -2.85
C LEU A 8 1.53 -3.85 -3.77
N ALA A 9 2.58 -4.52 -4.26
CA ALA A 9 3.57 -3.91 -5.15
C ALA A 9 2.95 -3.36 -6.45
N LYS A 10 1.93 -4.05 -6.97
CA LYS A 10 1.16 -3.58 -8.13
C LYS A 10 0.39 -2.29 -7.80
N LEU A 11 -0.36 -2.28 -6.69
CA LEU A 11 -1.11 -1.11 -6.25
C LEU A 11 -0.22 0.10 -5.97
N GLU A 12 0.95 -0.10 -5.35
CA GLU A 12 1.94 0.97 -5.14
C GLU A 12 2.41 1.58 -6.47
N SER A 13 2.67 0.73 -7.47
CA SER A 13 3.11 1.16 -8.79
C SER A 13 2.02 1.94 -9.52
N GLU A 14 0.79 1.44 -9.50
CA GLU A 14 -0.39 2.13 -10.06
C GLU A 14 -0.63 3.49 -9.38
N CYS A 15 -0.52 3.54 -8.05
CA CYS A 15 -0.70 4.77 -7.29
C CYS A 15 0.35 5.83 -7.68
N LYS A 16 1.63 5.44 -7.81
CA LYS A 16 2.70 6.34 -8.27
C LYS A 16 2.45 6.89 -9.67
N ILE A 17 1.96 6.06 -10.59
CA ILE A 17 1.60 6.49 -11.95
C ILE A 17 0.47 7.52 -11.89
N LEU A 18 -0.58 7.25 -11.12
CA LEU A 18 -1.72 8.15 -10.99
C LEU A 18 -1.34 9.48 -10.34
N ILE A 19 -0.52 9.47 -9.28
CA ILE A 19 -0.02 10.69 -8.62
C ILE A 19 0.73 11.56 -9.63
N ARG A 20 1.61 10.96 -10.43
CA ARG A 20 2.33 11.68 -11.47
C ARG A 20 1.38 12.27 -12.51
N LEU A 21 0.43 11.49 -13.00
CA LEU A 21 -0.55 11.95 -13.99
C LEU A 21 -1.37 13.14 -13.48
N LYS A 22 -1.88 13.06 -12.24
CA LYS A 22 -2.61 14.15 -11.60
C LYS A 22 -1.73 15.37 -11.36
N TRP A 23 -0.46 15.17 -11.02
CA TRP A 23 0.50 16.27 -10.89
C TRP A 23 0.73 16.98 -12.23
N GLU A 24 0.90 16.24 -13.33
CA GLU A 24 1.01 16.80 -14.68
C GLU A 24 -0.28 17.55 -15.09
N TYR A 25 -1.45 17.04 -14.69
CA TYR A 25 -2.74 17.70 -14.87
C TYR A 25 -2.85 19.03 -14.13
N TYR A 26 -2.64 19.03 -12.80
CA TYR A 26 -2.78 20.22 -11.98
C TYR A 26 -1.70 21.28 -12.25
N THR A 27 -0.54 20.87 -12.80
CA THR A 27 0.51 21.80 -13.23
C THR A 27 0.33 22.31 -14.66
N GLY A 28 -0.67 21.80 -15.40
CA GLY A 28 -0.94 22.19 -16.79
C GLY A 28 0.13 21.70 -17.78
N LYS A 29 0.83 20.62 -17.46
CA LYS A 29 1.87 20.02 -18.31
C LYS A 29 1.34 18.97 -19.28
N LEU A 30 0.13 18.46 -19.04
CA LEU A 30 -0.55 17.58 -19.98
C LEU A 30 -0.83 18.32 -21.29
N SER A 31 -0.53 17.65 -22.40
CA SER A 31 -0.88 18.12 -23.74
C SER A 31 -2.39 18.03 -23.98
N MET A 32 -2.86 18.74 -25.00
CA MET A 32 -4.29 18.73 -25.35
C MET A 32 -4.74 17.36 -25.89
N GLU A 33 -3.84 16.63 -26.55
CA GLU A 33 -4.06 15.25 -27.02
C GLU A 33 -4.27 14.28 -25.85
N GLU A 34 -3.39 14.34 -24.83
CA GLU A 34 -3.51 13.49 -23.63
C GLU A 34 -4.77 13.81 -22.81
N LEU A 35 -5.16 15.10 -22.75
CA LEU A 35 -6.40 15.52 -22.10
C LEU A 35 -7.63 14.97 -22.82
N ASP A 36 -7.66 15.01 -24.16
CA ASP A 36 -8.76 14.45 -24.95
C ASP A 36 -8.84 12.91 -24.80
N GLU A 37 -7.71 12.21 -24.77
CA GLU A 37 -7.67 10.76 -24.52
C GLU A 37 -8.23 10.38 -23.14
N LEU A 38 -7.96 11.19 -22.12
CA LEU A 38 -8.44 10.99 -20.75
C LEU A 38 -9.86 11.56 -20.53
N GLY A 39 -10.40 12.30 -21.51
CA GLY A 39 -11.67 13.01 -21.38
C GLY A 39 -11.65 14.13 -20.33
N TRP A 40 -10.47 14.70 -20.08
CA TRP A 40 -10.27 15.74 -19.05
C TRP A 40 -10.25 17.13 -19.67
N GLN A 41 -10.87 18.09 -18.99
CA GLN A 41 -10.81 19.49 -19.39
C GLN A 41 -9.50 20.12 -18.87
N PRO A 42 -8.86 21.02 -19.65
CA PRO A 42 -7.64 21.68 -19.21
C PRO A 42 -7.85 22.44 -17.91
N PHE A 43 -6.91 22.30 -16.99
CA PHE A 43 -7.01 22.92 -15.70
C PHE A 43 -6.78 24.44 -15.82
N GLN A 44 -7.82 25.24 -15.61
CA GLN A 44 -7.80 26.68 -15.91
C GLN A 44 -7.11 27.55 -14.84
N LYS A 45 -6.85 27.02 -13.65
CA LYS A 45 -6.27 27.79 -12.54
C LYS A 45 -4.76 27.56 -12.46
N LYS A 46 -3.99 28.64 -12.33
CA LYS A 46 -2.55 28.54 -12.06
C LYS A 46 -2.34 28.25 -10.58
N ILE A 47 -1.99 27.01 -10.23
CA ILE A 47 -1.72 26.60 -8.85
C ILE A 47 -0.29 26.99 -8.46
N LEU A 48 -0.12 27.56 -7.28
CA LEU A 48 1.20 27.78 -6.69
C LEU A 48 1.77 26.45 -6.18
N ARG A 49 3.08 26.28 -6.23
CA ARG A 49 3.73 25.01 -5.85
C ARG A 49 3.32 24.50 -4.45
N GLY A 50 3.07 25.41 -3.49
CA GLY A 50 2.64 25.05 -2.13
C GLY A 50 1.16 24.66 -2.02
N ASP A 51 0.31 25.09 -2.95
CA ASP A 51 -1.11 24.71 -2.97
C ASP A 51 -1.32 23.38 -3.72
N LEU A 52 -0.36 22.95 -4.55
CA LEU A 52 -0.47 21.76 -5.37
C LEU A 52 -0.71 20.48 -4.55
N ASP A 53 0.01 20.33 -3.44
CA ASP A 53 -0.14 19.19 -2.55
C ASP A 53 -1.57 19.11 -2.00
N LYS A 54 -2.19 20.25 -1.68
CA LYS A 54 -3.59 20.30 -1.24
C LYS A 54 -4.56 19.80 -2.32
N TYR A 55 -4.32 20.09 -3.60
CA TYR A 55 -5.16 19.58 -4.69
C TYR A 55 -4.96 18.08 -4.90
N LEU A 56 -3.72 17.59 -4.82
CA LEU A 56 -3.43 16.16 -4.93
C LEU A 56 -4.03 15.37 -3.76
N ASP A 57 -3.88 15.86 -2.53
CA ASP A 57 -4.40 15.23 -1.33
C ASP A 57 -5.94 15.23 -1.26
N SER A 58 -6.59 16.18 -1.94
CA SER A 58 -8.06 16.27 -2.01
C SER A 58 -8.67 15.63 -3.27
N ASP A 59 -7.84 15.11 -4.18
CA ASP A 59 -8.31 14.43 -5.39
C ASP A 59 -8.99 13.11 -5.04
N SER A 60 -10.26 12.97 -5.40
CA SER A 60 -11.07 11.80 -5.03
C SER A 60 -10.54 10.48 -5.59
N GLU A 61 -9.90 10.51 -6.77
CA GLU A 61 -9.36 9.31 -7.40
C GLU A 61 -8.08 8.86 -6.70
N LEU A 62 -7.20 9.81 -6.36
CA LEU A 62 -6.02 9.56 -5.54
C LEU A 62 -6.40 9.04 -4.16
N ILE A 63 -7.37 9.66 -3.49
CA ILE A 63 -7.89 9.20 -2.19
C ILE A 63 -8.40 7.77 -2.29
N ALA A 64 -9.21 7.45 -3.30
CA ALA A 64 -9.75 6.10 -3.48
C ALA A 64 -8.65 5.05 -3.71
N LYS A 65 -7.66 5.36 -4.54
CA LYS A 65 -6.50 4.47 -4.76
C LYS A 65 -5.65 4.33 -3.50
N ASN A 66 -5.44 5.40 -2.76
CA ASN A 66 -4.70 5.37 -1.50
C ASN A 66 -5.41 4.53 -0.42
N HIS A 67 -6.74 4.61 -0.32
CA HIS A 67 -7.50 3.73 0.57
C HIS A 67 -7.32 2.24 0.23
N CYS A 68 -7.38 1.90 -1.06
CA CYS A 68 -7.11 0.53 -1.51
C CYS A 68 -5.69 0.06 -1.17
N LEU A 69 -4.70 0.96 -1.31
CA LEU A 69 -3.31 0.68 -0.98
C LEU A 69 -3.16 0.40 0.53
N ILE A 70 -3.61 1.32 1.38
CA ILE A 70 -3.55 1.20 2.85
C ILE A 70 -4.22 -0.09 3.32
N PHE A 71 -5.39 -0.41 2.76
CA PHE A 71 -6.09 -1.65 3.10
C PHE A 71 -5.27 -2.89 2.77
N GLN A 72 -4.61 -2.90 1.61
CA GLN A 72 -3.76 -4.00 1.20
C GLN A 72 -2.47 -4.11 2.05
N GLU A 73 -1.87 -2.98 2.44
CA GLU A 73 -0.74 -2.93 3.37
C GLU A 73 -1.09 -3.55 4.72
N GLU A 74 -2.22 -3.15 5.31
CA GLU A 74 -2.66 -3.68 6.60
C GLU A 74 -2.98 -5.19 6.51
N LYS A 75 -3.53 -5.66 5.38
CA LYS A 75 -3.69 -7.11 5.15
C LYS A 75 -2.36 -7.85 5.14
N VAL A 76 -1.36 -7.36 4.42
CA VAL A 76 -0.03 -7.98 4.36
C VAL A 76 0.62 -8.00 5.75
N LYS A 77 0.58 -6.86 6.45
CA LYS A 77 1.12 -6.71 7.80
C LYS A 77 0.46 -7.65 8.80
N TYR A 78 -0.87 -7.79 8.73
CA TYR A 78 -1.61 -8.72 9.57
C TYR A 78 -1.20 -10.18 9.34
N LEU A 79 -1.02 -10.59 8.08
CA LEU A 79 -0.55 -11.94 7.74
C LEU A 79 0.88 -12.19 8.25
N ASP A 80 1.76 -11.19 8.15
CA ASP A 80 3.11 -11.25 8.74
C ASP A 80 3.07 -11.45 10.27
N VAL A 81 2.17 -10.76 10.97
CA VAL A 81 1.96 -10.93 12.42
C VAL A 81 1.46 -12.34 12.74
N ILE A 82 0.52 -12.88 11.96
CA ILE A 82 0.01 -14.24 12.16
C ILE A 82 1.14 -15.27 12.02
N VAL A 83 1.97 -15.16 10.97
CA VAL A 83 3.09 -16.09 10.75
C VAL A 83 4.10 -16.01 11.89
N LYS A 84 4.45 -14.80 12.36
CA LYS A 84 5.31 -14.63 13.54
C LYS A 84 4.71 -15.26 14.79
N SER A 85 3.40 -15.14 14.99
CA SER A 85 2.68 -15.78 16.10
C SER A 85 2.71 -17.31 16.02
N PHE A 86 2.60 -17.90 14.82
CA PHE A 86 2.78 -19.35 14.65
C PHE A 86 4.18 -19.81 15.04
N ASN A 87 5.22 -19.11 14.60
CA ASN A 87 6.61 -19.44 14.96
C ASN A 87 6.85 -19.34 16.48
N SER A 88 6.33 -18.28 17.11
CA SER A 88 6.41 -18.13 18.57
C SER A 88 5.71 -19.28 19.31
N ARG A 89 4.52 -19.69 18.84
CA ARG A 89 3.78 -20.83 19.41
C ARG A 89 4.52 -22.15 19.21
N HIS A 90 5.09 -22.40 18.04
CA HIS A 90 5.90 -23.58 17.77
C HIS A 90 7.06 -23.70 18.78
N TRP A 91 7.77 -22.60 19.03
CA TRP A 91 8.85 -22.57 20.02
C TRP A 91 8.36 -22.83 21.44
N LYS A 92 7.23 -22.23 21.85
CA LYS A 92 6.61 -22.50 23.17
C LYS A 92 6.24 -23.97 23.33
N ILE A 93 5.67 -24.59 22.30
CA ILE A 93 5.30 -26.02 22.32
C ILE A 93 6.54 -26.88 22.45
N ARG A 94 7.59 -26.62 21.65
CA ARG A 94 8.87 -27.36 21.72
C ARG A 94 9.47 -27.28 23.12
N ASN A 95 9.55 -26.10 23.70
CA ASN A 95 10.08 -25.90 25.06
C ASN A 95 9.23 -26.63 26.11
N ALA A 96 7.90 -26.64 25.97
CA ALA A 96 7.02 -27.37 26.87
C ALA A 96 7.21 -28.89 26.77
N ILE A 97 7.49 -29.42 25.56
CA ILE A 97 7.83 -30.83 25.35
C ILE A 97 9.19 -31.16 25.99
N GLU A 98 10.20 -30.32 25.75
CA GLU A 98 11.53 -30.47 26.36
C GLU A 98 11.44 -30.43 27.89
N TRP A 99 10.67 -29.51 28.45
CA TRP A 99 10.40 -29.44 29.88
C TRP A 99 9.76 -30.74 30.40
N ARG A 100 8.77 -31.30 29.70
CA ARG A 100 8.16 -32.57 30.10
C ARG A 100 9.14 -33.74 30.06
N LYS A 101 9.99 -33.82 29.03
CA LYS A 101 11.05 -34.85 28.93
C LYS A 101 12.04 -34.74 30.09
N PHE A 102 12.48 -33.52 30.37
CA PHE A 102 13.37 -33.22 31.50
C PHE A 102 12.78 -33.66 32.84
N VAL A 103 11.51 -33.30 33.12
CA VAL A 103 10.82 -33.69 34.36
C VAL A 103 10.62 -35.21 34.46
N SER A 104 10.47 -35.90 33.33
CA SER A 104 10.27 -37.36 33.29
C SER A 104 11.58 -38.15 33.42
N GLY A 105 12.74 -37.49 33.51
CA GLY A 105 14.06 -38.14 33.60
C GLY A 105 14.52 -38.84 32.32
N VAL A 106 13.76 -38.68 31.23
CA VAL A 106 14.08 -39.21 29.90
C VAL A 106 14.85 -38.10 29.18
N SER A 107 16.16 -38.02 29.45
CA SER A 107 17.08 -37.16 28.70
C SER A 107 17.29 -37.68 27.28
#